data_AF-A0A932DG56-F1
#
_entry.id   AF-A0A932DG56-F1
#
_cell.length_a   1.000
_cell.length_b   1.000
_cell.length_c   1.000
_cell.angle_alpha   90.00
_cell.angle_beta   90.00
_cell.angle_gamma   90.00
#
_symmetry.space_group_name_H-M   'P 1'
#
loop_
_entity.id
_entity.type
_entity.pdbx_description
1 polymer ?
#
loop_
_entity_poly.entity_id
_entity_poly.type
_entity_poly.pdbx_seq_one_letter_code
_entity_poly.pdbx_strand_id
1 'polypeptide(L)'
;MKIPRAIVAVTITAVLLGAAAAYAQSDYYPTPAQADKLSTQLGTAIEHSRNSAGSNTMSGAVSHLGHVLNCIEGTRGKNFNAAWGHVCQGQGDGIVADIKGAKNAGSVMLVLESANGLAAAGVKAKDLAAVRFAARGVAGLLQVVADATK
;
A
#
# COMPACT_ATOMS: atom_id res chain seq x y z
N MET A 1 42.83 -44.32 -39.63
CA MET A 1 43.24 -44.74 -38.27
C MET A 1 41.98 -44.72 -37.39
N LYS A 2 41.22 -45.82 -37.29
CA LYS A 2 41.18 -46.86 -36.22
C LYS A 2 40.94 -46.32 -34.78
N ILE A 3 39.78 -46.71 -34.23
CA ILE A 3 39.23 -46.51 -32.86
C ILE A 3 39.61 -47.73 -31.99
N PRO A 4 39.99 -47.61 -30.69
CA PRO A 4 39.14 -48.12 -29.57
C PRO A 4 39.25 -47.29 -28.26
N ARG A 5 38.16 -46.99 -27.54
CA ARG A 5 37.38 -47.79 -26.54
C ARG A 5 38.15 -48.23 -25.29
N ALA A 6 37.88 -47.56 -24.16
CA ALA A 6 37.54 -48.08 -22.82
C ALA A 6 37.71 -46.93 -21.80
N ILE A 7 36.63 -46.27 -21.37
CA ILE A 7 35.88 -46.57 -20.14
C ILE A 7 36.80 -46.77 -18.93
N VAL A 8 36.89 -45.73 -18.08
CA VAL A 8 36.85 -45.91 -16.64
C VAL A 8 35.85 -44.91 -16.09
N ALA A 9 34.73 -45.45 -15.59
CA ALA A 9 33.72 -44.74 -14.87
C ALA A 9 34.26 -44.36 -13.48
N VAL A 10 34.05 -43.11 -13.07
CA VAL A 10 33.95 -42.75 -11.65
C VAL A 10 32.56 -42.16 -11.48
N THR A 11 31.70 -42.92 -10.82
CA THR A 11 30.35 -42.56 -10.46
C THR A 11 30.37 -41.41 -9.45
N ILE A 12 29.87 -40.24 -9.84
CA ILE A 12 29.49 -39.17 -8.92
C ILE A 12 27.97 -39.17 -8.84
N THR A 13 27.51 -39.42 -7.63
CA THR A 13 26.13 -39.49 -7.16
C THR A 13 25.36 -38.25 -7.59
N ALA A 14 24.26 -38.47 -8.30
CA ALA A 14 23.33 -37.42 -8.68
C ALA A 14 22.58 -36.87 -7.47
N VAL A 15 22.59 -35.56 -7.30
CA VAL A 15 21.40 -34.78 -6.94
C VAL A 15 21.38 -33.52 -7.81
N LEU A 16 20.82 -33.71 -9.01
CA LEU A 16 19.93 -32.85 -9.81
C LEU A 16 20.13 -31.31 -9.71
N LEU A 17 20.68 -30.65 -10.74
CA LEU A 17 19.98 -30.08 -11.93
C LEU A 17 18.91 -29.03 -11.55
N GLY A 18 18.89 -27.76 -11.98
CA GLY A 18 19.71 -27.00 -12.92
C GLY A 18 19.06 -25.63 -13.23
N ALA A 19 19.67 -24.92 -14.19
CA ALA A 19 19.14 -23.84 -15.04
C ALA A 19 19.07 -22.38 -14.53
N ALA A 20 19.52 -21.52 -15.45
CA ALA A 20 19.58 -20.06 -15.45
C ALA A 20 18.44 -19.34 -14.72
N ALA A 21 18.83 -18.39 -13.86
CA ALA A 21 17.95 -17.39 -13.27
C ALA A 21 17.42 -16.45 -14.37
N ALA A 22 16.36 -16.90 -15.05
CA ALA A 22 15.39 -15.98 -15.60
C ALA A 22 14.80 -15.21 -14.41
N TYR A 23 15.03 -13.91 -14.38
CA TYR A 23 14.33 -12.99 -13.50
C TYR A 23 12.84 -13.07 -13.84
N ALA A 24 12.12 -13.99 -13.20
CA ALA A 24 10.67 -14.04 -13.25
C ALA A 24 10.15 -12.82 -12.48
N GLN A 25 9.99 -11.69 -13.17
CA GLN A 25 9.04 -10.69 -12.71
C GLN A 25 7.67 -11.33 -12.85
N SER A 26 7.15 -11.85 -11.74
CA SER A 26 5.76 -12.30 -11.67
C SER A 26 4.90 -11.06 -11.87
N ASP A 27 4.22 -10.97 -13.01
CA ASP A 27 3.11 -10.04 -13.18
C ASP A 27 2.01 -10.46 -12.19
N TYR A 28 2.04 -9.87 -11.00
CA TYR A 28 1.03 -10.08 -9.97
C TYR A 28 -0.23 -9.32 -10.40
N TYR A 29 -1.16 -10.05 -11.03
CA TYR A 29 -2.50 -9.56 -11.31
C TYR A 29 -3.34 -9.65 -10.04
N PRO A 30 -4.00 -8.57 -9.61
CA PRO A 30 -4.82 -8.57 -8.42
C PRO A 30 -6.07 -9.40 -8.71
N THR A 31 -6.50 -10.19 -7.73
CA THR A 31 -7.81 -10.84 -7.84
C THR A 31 -8.91 -9.77 -7.80
N PRO A 32 -10.09 -9.99 -8.39
CA PRO A 32 -11.21 -9.04 -8.30
C PRO A 32 -11.52 -8.64 -6.84
N ALA A 33 -11.44 -9.61 -5.93
CA ALA A 33 -11.61 -9.37 -4.50
C ALA A 33 -10.55 -8.43 -3.88
N GLN A 34 -9.33 -8.36 -4.43
CA GLN A 34 -8.27 -7.47 -3.96
C GLN A 34 -8.46 -6.04 -4.50
N ALA A 35 -8.90 -5.91 -5.76
CA ALA A 35 -9.23 -4.61 -6.36
C ALA A 35 -10.42 -3.93 -5.65
N ASP A 36 -11.44 -4.70 -5.31
CA ASP A 36 -12.62 -4.21 -4.59
C ASP A 36 -12.25 -3.72 -3.16
N LYS A 37 -11.35 -4.43 -2.48
CA LYS A 37 -10.80 -4.05 -1.17
C LYS A 37 -10.05 -2.72 -1.23
N LEU A 38 -9.16 -2.55 -2.21
CA LEU A 38 -8.41 -1.31 -2.38
C LEU A 38 -9.34 -0.11 -2.64
N SER A 39 -10.29 -0.28 -3.56
CA SER A 39 -11.28 0.76 -3.89
C SER A 39 -12.10 1.18 -2.67
N THR A 40 -12.54 0.21 -1.87
CA THR A 40 -13.32 0.45 -0.64
C THR A 40 -12.51 1.23 0.41
N GLN A 41 -11.26 0.85 0.65
CA GLN A 41 -10.37 1.56 1.58
C GLN A 41 -10.08 2.98 1.12
N LEU A 42 -9.79 3.18 -0.16
CA LEU A 42 -9.57 4.50 -0.75
C LEU A 42 -10.80 5.40 -0.60
N GLY A 43 -11.99 4.89 -0.90
CA GLY A 43 -13.24 5.62 -0.71
C GLY A 43 -13.44 6.07 0.75
N THR A 44 -13.26 5.15 1.70
CA THR A 44 -13.35 5.43 3.14
C THR A 44 -12.32 6.48 3.58
N ALA A 45 -11.06 6.35 3.15
CA ALA A 45 -9.98 7.26 3.51
C ALA A 45 -10.18 8.67 2.90
N ILE A 46 -10.68 8.77 1.66
CA ILE A 46 -11.00 10.06 1.03
C ILE A 46 -12.14 10.76 1.78
N GLU A 47 -13.19 10.03 2.14
CA GLU A 47 -14.33 10.56 2.88
C GLU A 47 -13.90 11.10 4.26
N HIS A 48 -13.14 10.31 5.02
CA HIS A 48 -12.61 10.79 6.31
C HIS A 48 -11.62 11.95 6.18
N SER A 49 -10.87 12.02 5.07
CA SER A 49 -10.02 13.18 4.79
C SER A 49 -10.86 14.45 4.58
N ARG A 50 -11.98 14.36 3.85
CA ARG A 50 -12.92 15.48 3.67
C ARG A 50 -13.58 15.88 4.98
N ASN A 51 -13.97 14.92 5.81
CA ASN A 51 -14.54 15.18 7.14
C ASN A 51 -13.53 15.86 8.07
N SER A 52 -12.26 15.46 8.04
CA SER A 52 -11.19 16.16 8.77
C SER A 52 -11.03 17.61 8.28
N ALA A 53 -10.98 17.81 6.95
CA ALA A 53 -10.89 19.14 6.34
C ALA A 53 -12.08 20.06 6.65
N GLY A 54 -13.28 19.48 6.80
CA GLY A 54 -14.52 20.16 7.14
C GLY A 54 -14.73 20.37 8.64
N SER A 55 -13.91 19.77 9.49
CA SER A 55 -14.13 19.80 10.94
C SER A 55 -13.93 21.20 11.53
N ASN A 56 -14.80 21.54 12.50
CA ASN A 56 -14.77 22.80 13.23
C ASN A 56 -14.02 22.71 14.57
N THR A 57 -13.53 21.52 14.95
CA THR A 57 -12.79 21.32 16.20
C THR A 57 -11.48 20.59 15.95
N MET A 58 -10.47 20.89 16.76
CA MET A 58 -9.17 20.21 16.70
C MET A 58 -9.33 18.70 16.89
N SER A 59 -10.11 18.30 17.89
CA SER A 59 -10.35 16.88 18.19
C SER A 59 -11.00 16.16 17.01
N GLY A 60 -12.03 16.74 16.40
CA GLY A 60 -12.69 16.15 15.23
C GLY A 60 -11.76 16.07 14.01
N ALA A 61 -10.99 17.14 13.75
CA ALA A 61 -10.05 17.17 12.63
C ALA A 61 -8.97 16.09 12.77
N VAL A 62 -8.35 15.99 13.95
CA VAL A 62 -7.28 15.01 14.23
C VAL A 62 -7.84 13.60 14.25
N SER A 63 -9.02 13.36 14.84
CA SER A 63 -9.64 12.03 14.88
C SER A 63 -9.91 11.50 13.47
N HIS A 64 -10.58 12.31 12.63
CA HIS A 64 -10.84 11.91 11.25
C HIS A 64 -9.56 11.72 10.44
N LEU A 65 -8.53 12.57 10.62
CA LEU A 65 -7.26 12.36 9.93
C LEU A 65 -6.49 11.12 10.46
N GLY A 66 -6.67 10.79 11.74
CA GLY A 66 -6.17 9.57 12.35
C GLY A 66 -6.79 8.31 11.74
N HIS A 67 -8.10 8.32 11.46
CA HIS A 67 -8.75 7.24 10.70
C HIS A 67 -8.09 7.04 9.33
N VAL A 68 -7.83 8.13 8.61
CA VAL A 68 -7.19 8.10 7.29
C VAL A 68 -5.80 7.49 7.38
N LEU A 69 -4.99 7.91 8.35
CA LEU A 69 -3.65 7.36 8.56
C LEU A 69 -3.69 5.85 8.85
N ASN A 70 -4.62 5.42 9.70
CA ASN A 70 -4.83 4.00 9.96
C ASN A 70 -5.29 3.21 8.73
N CYS A 71 -6.11 3.80 7.85
CA CYS A 71 -6.51 3.19 6.59
C CYS A 71 -5.34 3.09 5.59
N ILE A 72 -4.49 4.11 5.52
CA ILE A 72 -3.34 4.12 4.62
C ILE A 72 -2.34 3.03 5.01
N GLU A 73 -2.00 2.94 6.30
CA GLU A 73 -0.93 2.05 6.74
C GLU A 73 -1.39 0.65 7.16
N GLY A 74 -2.65 0.49 7.55
CA GLY A 74 -3.16 -0.74 8.16
C GLY A 74 -2.60 -0.98 9.56
N THR A 75 -3.00 -2.09 10.20
CA THR A 75 -2.65 -2.43 11.59
C THR A 75 -1.16 -2.67 11.84
N ARG A 76 -0.39 -2.90 10.76
CA ARG A 76 1.08 -3.08 10.80
C ARG A 76 1.84 -1.79 10.50
N GLY A 77 1.12 -0.68 10.31
CA GLY A 77 1.66 0.65 10.04
C GLY A 77 2.50 1.21 11.18
N LYS A 78 3.58 1.92 10.84
CA LYS A 78 4.48 2.54 11.83
C LYS A 78 3.81 3.64 12.66
N ASN A 79 2.80 4.31 12.09
CA ASN A 79 2.03 5.37 12.71
C ASN A 79 0.59 4.92 13.03
N PHE A 80 0.27 3.64 12.88
CA PHE A 80 -1.04 3.11 13.27
C PHE A 80 -1.30 3.39 14.74
N ASN A 81 -2.50 3.87 15.06
CA ASN A 81 -2.90 4.16 16.41
C ASN A 81 -4.35 3.71 16.66
N ALA A 82 -4.49 2.63 17.44
CA ALA A 82 -5.79 2.05 17.77
C ALA A 82 -6.72 3.02 18.53
N ALA A 83 -6.19 4.02 19.24
CA ALA A 83 -7.01 4.98 19.98
C ALA A 83 -7.83 5.92 19.08
N TRP A 84 -7.43 6.09 17.81
CA TRP A 84 -8.28 6.76 16.83
C TRP A 84 -9.35 5.84 16.26
N GLY A 85 -9.25 4.52 16.44
CA GLY A 85 -10.10 3.55 15.77
C GLY A 85 -9.63 3.25 14.34
N HIS A 86 -10.07 2.11 13.80
CA HIS A 86 -9.70 1.65 12.46
C HIS A 86 -10.94 1.40 11.61
N VAL A 87 -11.46 2.47 11.00
CA VAL A 87 -12.68 2.43 10.18
C VAL A 87 -12.55 1.60 8.90
N CYS A 88 -11.32 1.31 8.46
CA CYS A 88 -11.04 0.40 7.35
C CYS A 88 -10.86 -1.07 7.78
N GLN A 89 -11.11 -1.40 9.06
CA GLN A 89 -11.05 -2.78 9.54
C GLN A 89 -11.95 -3.69 8.68
N GLY A 90 -11.38 -4.78 8.17
CA GLY A 90 -12.08 -5.75 7.32
C GLY A 90 -12.23 -5.32 5.85
N GLN A 91 -11.79 -4.12 5.47
CA GLN A 91 -11.78 -3.66 4.08
C GLN A 91 -10.48 -4.02 3.35
N GLY A 92 -9.47 -4.50 4.06
CA GLY A 92 -8.15 -4.85 3.53
C GLY A 92 -7.06 -4.81 4.61
N ASP A 93 -5.80 -4.89 4.18
CA ASP A 93 -4.61 -4.87 5.05
C ASP A 93 -3.95 -3.49 5.15
N GLY A 94 -4.57 -2.46 4.57
CA GLY A 94 -4.08 -1.09 4.44
C GLY A 94 -3.76 -0.74 2.99
N ILE A 95 -4.01 0.51 2.60
CA ILE A 95 -3.88 0.97 1.20
C ILE A 95 -2.45 0.73 0.67
N VAL A 96 -1.42 0.97 1.49
CA VAL A 96 -0.01 0.72 1.09
C VAL A 96 0.27 -0.77 0.82
N ALA A 97 -0.38 -1.66 1.56
CA ALA A 97 -0.24 -3.10 1.34
C ALA A 97 -1.02 -3.53 0.10
N ASP A 98 -2.27 -3.07 -0.02
CA ASP A 98 -3.24 -3.55 -1.00
C ASP A 98 -3.12 -2.89 -2.38
N ILE A 99 -2.39 -1.77 -2.49
CA ILE A 99 -2.08 -1.18 -3.79
C ILE A 99 -1.15 -2.06 -4.62
N LYS A 100 -0.44 -3.01 -4.00
CA LYS A 100 0.41 -3.96 -4.73
C LYS A 100 -0.47 -4.82 -5.64
N GLY A 101 -0.16 -4.80 -6.93
CA GLY A 101 -0.95 -5.45 -7.97
C GLY A 101 -2.02 -4.58 -8.60
N ALA A 102 -2.38 -3.45 -8.00
CA ALA A 102 -3.31 -2.54 -8.65
C ALA A 102 -2.73 -2.03 -9.97
N LYS A 103 -3.63 -1.71 -10.92
CA LYS A 103 -3.25 -1.06 -12.16
C LYS A 103 -2.46 0.22 -11.84
N ASN A 104 -1.36 0.45 -12.56
CA ASN A 104 -0.49 1.61 -12.37
C ASN A 104 0.10 1.78 -10.95
N ALA A 105 0.10 0.75 -10.10
CA ALA A 105 0.56 0.84 -8.71
C ALA A 105 1.96 1.49 -8.59
N GLY A 106 2.90 1.11 -9.47
CA GLY A 106 4.25 1.69 -9.48
C GLY A 106 4.27 3.20 -9.76
N SER A 107 3.35 3.70 -10.59
CA SER A 107 3.29 5.12 -10.97
C SER A 107 2.70 6.01 -9.87
N VAL A 108 1.90 5.45 -8.96
CA VAL A 108 1.23 6.22 -7.90
C VAL A 108 1.76 5.94 -6.50
N MET A 109 2.74 5.05 -6.33
CA MET A 109 3.27 4.72 -5.00
C MET A 109 3.84 5.97 -4.30
N LEU A 110 4.58 6.83 -5.00
CA LEU A 110 5.09 8.09 -4.43
C LEU A 110 3.96 9.06 -4.01
N VAL A 111 2.83 9.05 -4.74
CA VAL A 111 1.65 9.85 -4.39
C VAL A 111 1.03 9.32 -3.10
N LEU A 112 0.92 8.00 -2.97
CA LEU A 112 0.42 7.35 -1.75
C LEU A 112 1.35 7.58 -0.55
N GLU A 113 2.67 7.48 -0.74
CA GLU A 113 3.65 7.77 0.31
C GLU A 113 3.59 9.24 0.75
N SER A 114 3.38 10.16 -0.19
CA SER A 114 3.17 11.58 0.10
C SER A 114 1.88 11.80 0.91
N ALA A 115 0.79 11.10 0.57
CA ALA A 115 -0.44 11.13 1.34
C ALA A 115 -0.23 10.59 2.76
N ASN A 116 0.51 9.50 2.91
CA ASN A 116 0.85 8.93 4.21
C ASN A 116 1.66 9.91 5.07
N GLY A 117 2.72 10.48 4.49
CA GLY A 117 3.57 11.46 5.18
C GLY A 117 2.80 12.70 5.60
N LEU A 118 1.92 13.21 4.73
CA LEU A 118 1.10 14.37 5.03
C LEU A 118 0.05 14.08 6.12
N ALA A 119 -0.59 12.91 6.10
CA ALA A 119 -1.50 12.49 7.17
C ALA A 119 -0.75 12.36 8.51
N ALA A 120 0.41 11.71 8.52
CA ALA A 120 1.25 11.54 9.71
C ALA A 120 1.76 12.86 10.29
N ALA A 121 2.06 13.86 9.44
CA ALA A 121 2.39 15.21 9.88
C ALA A 121 1.14 15.95 10.41
N GLY A 122 0.01 15.85 9.70
CA GLY A 122 -1.23 16.54 10.04
C GLY A 122 -1.78 16.12 11.40
N VAL A 123 -1.78 14.84 11.75
CA VAL A 123 -2.24 14.37 13.08
C VAL A 123 -1.37 14.88 14.25
N LYS A 124 -0.16 15.37 13.97
CA LYS A 124 0.77 15.94 14.96
C LYS A 124 0.70 17.46 15.03
N ALA A 125 0.03 18.10 14.07
CA ALA A 125 -0.08 19.55 14.00
C ALA A 125 -0.81 20.11 15.23
N LYS A 126 -0.46 21.34 15.60
CA LYS A 126 -1.00 22.04 16.79
C LYS A 126 -2.00 23.14 16.44
N ASP A 127 -2.28 23.31 15.16
CA ASP A 127 -3.19 24.31 14.62
C ASP A 127 -4.28 23.64 13.78
N LEU A 128 -5.54 24.06 13.98
CA LEU A 128 -6.70 23.45 13.33
C LEU A 128 -6.63 23.68 11.82
N ALA A 129 -6.20 24.85 11.36
CA ALA A 129 -6.09 25.13 9.94
C ALA A 129 -5.04 24.20 9.30
N ALA A 130 -3.89 23.99 9.94
CA ALA A 130 -2.85 23.06 9.49
C ALA A 130 -3.38 21.62 9.34
N VAL A 131 -4.14 21.09 10.31
CA VAL A 131 -4.77 19.76 10.19
C VAL A 131 -5.72 19.73 9.00
N ARG A 132 -6.56 20.76 8.84
CA ARG A 132 -7.53 20.84 7.74
C ARG A 132 -6.86 20.94 6.36
N PHE A 133 -5.77 21.69 6.24
CA PHE A 133 -5.02 21.78 4.99
C PHE A 133 -4.30 20.48 4.65
N ALA A 134 -3.68 19.83 5.65
CA ALA A 134 -3.13 18.49 5.47
C ALA A 134 -4.21 17.52 4.97
N ALA A 135 -5.39 17.51 5.61
CA ALA A 135 -6.50 16.65 5.23
C ALA A 135 -7.02 16.91 3.80
N ARG A 136 -7.10 18.17 3.35
CA ARG A 136 -7.44 18.50 1.95
C ARG A 136 -6.40 17.94 0.98
N GLY A 137 -5.12 18.09 1.30
CA GLY A 137 -4.02 17.56 0.50
C GLY A 137 -4.07 16.03 0.43
N VAL A 138 -4.29 15.36 1.56
CA VAL A 138 -4.44 13.89 1.62
C VAL A 138 -5.62 13.43 0.78
N ALA A 139 -6.79 14.09 0.88
CA ALA A 139 -7.94 13.77 0.05
C ALA A 139 -7.62 13.87 -1.46
N GLY A 140 -6.93 14.93 -1.87
CA GLY A 140 -6.51 15.12 -3.27
C GLY A 140 -5.53 14.06 -3.74
N LEU A 141 -4.52 13.73 -2.93
CA LEU A 141 -3.52 12.70 -3.26
C LEU A 141 -4.17 11.30 -3.34
N LEU A 142 -5.03 10.96 -2.39
CA LEU A 142 -5.76 9.68 -2.43
C LEU A 142 -6.75 9.59 -3.60
N GLN A 143 -7.34 10.71 -4.02
CA GLN A 143 -8.17 10.77 -5.22
C GLN A 143 -7.34 10.44 -6.48
N VAL A 144 -6.13 11.01 -6.60
CA VAL A 144 -5.21 10.69 -7.71
C VAL A 144 -4.85 9.20 -7.71
N VAL A 145 -4.58 8.61 -6.53
CA VAL A 145 -4.32 7.18 -6.40
C VAL A 145 -5.54 6.38 -6.87
N ALA A 146 -6.74 6.71 -6.36
CA ALA A 146 -7.98 6.01 -6.70
C ALA A 146 -8.31 6.08 -8.18
N ASP A 147 -8.10 7.22 -8.84
CA ASP A 147 -8.39 7.36 -10.26
C ASP A 147 -7.39 6.60 -11.14
N ALA A 148 -6.14 6.48 -10.71
CA ALA A 148 -5.10 5.74 -11.44
C ALA A 148 -5.20 4.22 -11.31
N THR A 149 -5.78 3.73 -10.20
CA THR A 149 -5.87 2.30 -9.88
C THR A 149 -7.18 1.63 -10.29
N LYS A 150 -8.12 2.40 -10.85
CA LYS A 150 -9.37 1.89 -11.45
C LYS A 150 -9.15 1.13 -12.77
#